data_AF-A0A3B8TW09-F1
#
_entry.id   AF-A0A3B8TW09-F1
#
_cell.length_a   1.000
_cell.length_b   1.000
_cell.length_c   1.000
_cell.angle_alpha   90.00
_cell.angle_beta   90.00
_cell.angle_gamma   90.00
#
_symmetry.space_group_name_H-M   'P 1'
#
loop_
_entity.id
_entity.type
_entity.pdbx_description
1 polymer ?
#
loop_
_entity_poly.entity_id
_entity_poly.type
_entity_poly.pdbx_seq_one_letter_code
_entity_poly.pdbx_strand_id
1 'polypeptide(L)' 'FIQKFEMEDRMEFEHVNRGYDLLNKTRNDDYLEAWAKGTTGFPLVDACMRCLQATGYVNFRMRAM' A
#
# COMPACT_ATOMS: atom_id res chain seq x y z
N PHE A 1 -2.30 0.29 -17.76
CA PHE A 1 -2.80 -0.26 -16.48
C PHE A 1 -4.21 -0.81 -16.60
N ILE A 2 -5.17 -0.07 -17.17
CA ILE A 2 -6.56 -0.57 -17.33
C ILE A 2 -6.68 -1.86 -18.17
N GLN A 3 -5.97 -1.95 -19.30
CA GLN A 3 -6.00 -3.14 -20.18
C GLN A 3 -5.62 -4.44 -19.46
N LYS A 4 -4.67 -4.39 -18.50
CA LYS A 4 -4.25 -5.57 -17.74
C LYS A 4 -5.34 -5.98 -16.76
N PHE A 5 -5.98 -5.02 -16.11
CA PHE A 5 -7.10 -5.25 -15.20
C PHE A 5 -8.33 -5.81 -15.93
N GLU A 6 -8.64 -5.32 -17.12
CA GLU A 6 -9.76 -5.82 -17.93
C GLU A 6 -9.54 -7.27 -18.42
N MET A 7 -8.29 -7.67 -18.64
CA MET A 7 -7.95 -9.05 -19.04
C MET A 7 -7.77 -10.00 -17.85
N GLU A 8 -7.42 -9.48 -16.68
CA GLU A 8 -7.14 -10.26 -15.46
C GLU A 8 -7.74 -9.56 -14.23
N ASP A 9 -9.07 -9.44 -14.21
CA ASP A 9 -9.86 -8.77 -13.16
C ASP A 9 -9.64 -9.38 -11.77
N ARG A 10 -9.33 -10.68 -11.72
CA ARG A 10 -8.97 -11.38 -10.48
C ARG A 10 -7.85 -10.71 -9.67
N MET A 11 -7.03 -9.86 -10.29
CA MET A 11 -5.96 -9.14 -9.62
C MET A 11 -6.45 -8.12 -8.56
N GLU A 12 -7.76 -7.84 -8.51
CA GLU A 12 -8.39 -7.12 -7.39
C GLU A 12 -8.29 -7.90 -6.07
N PHE A 13 -8.41 -9.23 -6.14
CA PHE A 13 -8.51 -10.10 -4.96
C PHE A 13 -7.31 -11.03 -4.79
N GLU A 14 -6.59 -11.32 -5.87
CA GLU A 14 -5.52 -12.33 -5.92
C GLU A 14 -4.19 -11.75 -6.42
N HIS A 15 -3.09 -12.43 -6.11
CA HIS A 15 -1.79 -12.07 -6.67
C HIS A 15 -1.71 -12.42 -8.15
N VAL A 16 -1.19 -11.48 -8.95
CA VAL A 16 -0.91 -11.72 -10.38
C VAL A 16 0.10 -12.87 -10.52
N ASN A 17 1.16 -12.85 -9.71
CA ASN A 17 2.12 -13.95 -9.62
C ASN A 17 1.73 -14.89 -8.47
N ARG A 18 1.25 -16.09 -8.84
CA ARG A 18 0.80 -17.14 -7.92
C ARG A 18 1.89 -17.65 -6.96
N GLY A 19 3.17 -17.41 -7.27
CA GLY A 19 4.26 -17.74 -6.36
C GLY A 19 4.17 -17.03 -5.00
N TYR A 20 3.43 -15.91 -4.92
CA TYR A 20 3.21 -15.18 -3.66
C TYR A 20 2.04 -15.69 -2.82
N ASP A 21 1.21 -16.60 -3.33
CA ASP A 21 0.02 -17.10 -2.60
C ASP A 21 0.42 -17.86 -1.33
N LEU A 22 1.61 -18.45 -1.34
CA LEU A 22 2.18 -19.20 -0.21
C LEU A 22 2.96 -18.34 0.77
N LEU A 23 3.09 -17.03 0.52
CA LEU A 23 3.83 -16.14 1.41
C LEU A 23 3.05 -15.92 2.70
N ASN A 24 3.62 -16.32 3.83
CA ASN A 24 3.03 -16.04 5.14
C ASN A 24 3.11 -14.53 5.44
N LYS A 25 1.96 -13.90 5.64
CA LYS A 25 1.84 -12.47 5.94
C LYS A 25 1.29 -12.30 7.34
N THR A 26 2.18 -12.23 8.32
CA THR A 26 1.78 -11.94 9.70
C THR A 26 1.16 -10.55 9.76
N ARG A 27 -0.11 -10.50 10.12
CA ARG A 27 -0.84 -9.24 10.32
C ARG A 27 -0.55 -8.72 11.72
N ASN A 28 -0.10 -7.46 11.79
CA ASN A 28 0.07 -6.73 13.03
C ASN A 28 -0.75 -5.43 12.91
N ASP A 29 -1.86 -5.36 13.64
CA ASP A 29 -2.78 -4.23 13.55
C ASP A 29 -2.17 -2.93 14.10
N ASP A 30 -1.30 -3.00 15.11
CA ASP A 30 -0.61 -1.82 15.67
C ASP A 30 0.29 -1.16 14.62
N TYR A 31 1.01 -1.97 13.84
CA TYR A 31 1.86 -1.48 12.76
C TYR A 31 1.05 -0.92 11.59
N LEU A 32 -0.08 -1.54 11.26
CA LEU A 32 -0.98 -1.03 10.23
C LEU A 32 -1.58 0.32 10.65
N GLU A 33 -1.97 0.46 11.91
CA GLU A 33 -2.50 1.71 12.45
C GLU A 33 -1.44 2.81 12.48
N ALA A 34 -0.22 2.50 12.93
CA ALA A 34 0.90 3.44 12.94
C ALA A 34 1.25 3.92 11.53
N TRP A 35 1.26 3.01 10.54
CA TRP A 35 1.46 3.37 9.14
C TRP A 35 0.33 4.25 8.61
N ALA A 36 -0.92 3.85 8.83
CA ALA A 36 -2.08 4.60 8.36
C ALA A 36 -2.11 6.03 8.92
N LYS A 37 -1.72 6.22 10.19
CA LYS A 37 -1.67 7.52 10.89
C LYS A 37 -0.39 8.32 10.66
N GLY A 38 0.63 7.73 10.02
CA GLY A 38 1.94 8.35 9.88
C GLY A 38 2.63 8.59 11.22
N THR A 39 2.68 7.57 12.08
CA THR A 39 3.38 7.54 13.37
C THR A 39 4.33 6.34 13.46
N THR A 40 4.93 5.96 12.33
CA THR A 40 5.87 4.84 12.22
C THR A 40 7.24 5.15 12.82
N GLY A 41 7.57 6.43 12.99
CA GLY A 41 8.89 6.89 13.43
C GLY A 41 9.87 7.10 12.27
N PHE A 42 9.49 6.76 11.03
CA PHE A 42 10.26 7.06 9.83
C PHE A 42 9.77 8.39 9.22
N PRO A 43 10.53 9.50 9.31
CA PRO A 43 10.02 10.84 9.01
C PRO A 43 9.44 10.99 7.60
N LEU A 44 10.05 10.32 6.62
CA LEU A 44 9.61 10.41 5.22
C LEU A 44 8.28 9.67 5.00
N VAL A 45 8.13 8.46 5.56
CA VAL A 45 6.88 7.69 5.48
C VAL A 45 5.75 8.45 6.20
N ASP A 46 6.04 8.94 7.41
CA ASP A 46 5.09 9.68 8.22
C ASP A 46 4.61 10.96 7.54
N ALA A 47 5.51 11.71 6.89
CA ALA A 47 5.16 12.90 6.12
C ALA A 47 4.26 12.57 4.93
N CYS A 48 4.52 11.46 4.22
CA CYS A 48 3.71 11.04 3.07
C CYS A 48 2.29 10.67 3.50
N MET A 49 2.15 9.89 4.58
CA MET A 49 0.85 9.46 5.08
C MET A 49 0.02 10.64 5.62
N ARG A 50 0.65 11.57 6.37
CA ARG A 50 -0.02 12.79 6.83
C ARG A 50 -0.43 13.72 5.69
N CYS A 51 0.41 13.87 4.66
CA CYS A 51 0.08 14.65 3.46
C CYS A 51 -1.12 14.04 2.72
N LEU A 52 -1.13 12.72 2.55
CA LEU A 52 -2.23 11.99 1.92
C LEU A 52 -3.54 12.17 2.71
N GLN A 53 -3.51 12.06 4.04
CA GLN A 53 -4.68 12.28 4.88
C GLN A 53 -5.22 13.72 4.78
N ALA A 54 -4.33 14.71 4.79
CA ALA A 54 -4.73 16.11 4.79
C ALA A 54 -5.23 16.62 3.43
N THR A 55 -4.69 16.09 2.33
CA THR A 55 -4.90 16.66 0.98
C THR A 55 -5.56 15.70 -0.01
N GLY A 56 -5.62 14.40 0.32
CA GLY A 56 -6.05 13.36 -0.63
C GLY A 56 -5.04 13.09 -1.74
N TYR A 57 -3.86 13.71 -1.72
CA TYR A 57 -2.84 13.56 -2.76
C TYR A 57 -1.43 13.38 -2.19
N VAL A 58 -0.67 12.53 -2.88
CA VAL A 58 0.78 12.40 -2.69
C VAL A 58 1.40 12.08 -4.06
N ASN A 59 2.62 12.54 -4.32
CA ASN A 59 3.25 12.33 -5.64
C ASN A 59 3.60 10.85 -5.87
N PHE A 60 3.84 10.46 -7.12
CA PHE A 60 4.10 9.06 -7.49
C PHE A 60 5.30 8.44 -6.75
N ARG A 61 6.42 9.16 -6.67
CA ARG A 61 7.65 8.67 -6.03
C ARG A 61 7.40 8.30 -4.56
N MET A 62 6.57 9.07 -3.89
CA MET A 62 6.22 8.86 -2.49
C MET A 62 5.13 7.79 -2.29
N ARG A 63 4.35 7.43 -3.33
CA ARG A 63 3.38 6.31 -3.27
C ARG A 63 4.02 4.94 -3.40
N ALA A 64 5.09 4.86 -4.20
CA ALA A 64 5.76 3.61 -4.51
C ALA A 64 6.92 3.28 -3.55
N MET A 65 7.09 4.09 -2.50
CA MET A 65 8.16 3.95 -1.52
C MET A 65 7.83 2.89 -0.46
#